data_AF-A0A3A9WI77-F1
#
_entry.id   AF-A0A3A9WI77-F1
#
_cell.length_a   1.000
_cell.length_b   1.000
_cell.length_c   1.000
_cell.angle_alpha   90.00
_cell.angle_beta   90.00
_cell.angle_gamma   90.00
#
_symmetry.space_group_name_H-M   'P 1'
#
loop_
_entity.id
_entity.type
_entity.pdbx_description
1 polymer ?
#
loop_
_entity_poly.entity_id
_entity_poly.type
_entity_poly.pdbx_seq_one_letter_code
_entity_poly.pdbx_strand_id
1 'polypeptide(L)'
;MTTHDVRRLIYGQIVSRAVQAFVLLGLPDAMRDAEHPLDRLARSADADADSLRRLLRALVAFRVVRETAHDTFALGPLGHQLRSDTPGTARPTALLAANVVGLAWDGMVRAVRSGGPAFDEVAGAAFFPYLGGDQHLRSVFDASQAAGLHAELPGILAALGPERPEVVVDVGGGDGALLAHVLSHHPGARGVLVERPESRGPAMARMARAGLADRFAFHAGDFLTDDLPAGDLVLLRHIVHDHGDADAATILRACGRALGAGGRLAVIEMATPETGAEHQGEQSWDAAVMDLYMMCLFAGGRERGTRELAALLDACGFDVADSLPLPGGAVLTLGRPRGADPPGAVEELVDAWFRSYLMRDHPELGRTGPVCPFVESARRAGAIAVERDDAVEGDDPAALRGLVLNAVARFRGRAWDHRNASLRSLVVALPRLSRAGCHRLDRVQAELKPELAARGVMVGQFHEHCAEPAARNPVFPVSRSPVPLIVIRNMALHDILFLHQDATCFRAYDERFGDRFARGGVADPLFVRCYERAAARFSPGRVGGP
;
A
#
# COMPACT_ATOMS: atom_id res chain seq x y z
N MET A 1 12.51 9.54 -32.81
CA MET A 1 12.00 8.36 -33.53
C MET A 1 11.97 8.65 -35.02
N THR A 2 12.54 7.77 -35.85
CA THR A 2 12.64 7.89 -37.32
C THR A 2 11.76 6.85 -38.02
N THR A 3 11.52 6.98 -39.34
CA THR A 3 10.83 5.94 -40.16
C THR A 3 11.52 4.58 -40.07
N HIS A 4 12.85 4.56 -39.91
CA HIS A 4 13.61 3.34 -39.72
C HIS A 4 13.25 2.67 -38.38
N ASP A 5 13.13 3.44 -37.30
CA ASP A 5 12.77 2.92 -35.97
C ASP A 5 11.36 2.32 -35.98
N VAL A 6 10.40 2.97 -36.65
CA VAL A 6 9.03 2.45 -36.79
C VAL A 6 9.02 1.11 -37.52
N ARG A 7 9.79 0.97 -38.60
CA ARG A 7 9.91 -0.31 -39.32
C ARG A 7 10.51 -1.40 -38.44
N ARG A 8 11.49 -1.08 -37.59
CA ARG A 8 12.07 -2.05 -36.65
C ARG A 8 11.03 -2.55 -35.65
N LEU A 9 10.17 -1.67 -35.15
CA LEU A 9 9.05 -2.07 -34.27
C LEU A 9 8.09 -3.02 -35.00
N ILE A 10 7.69 -2.69 -36.23
CA ILE A 10 6.81 -3.55 -37.06
C ILE A 10 7.43 -4.94 -37.27
N TYR A 11 8.73 -5.01 -37.58
CA TYR A 11 9.41 -6.29 -37.79
C TYR A 11 9.69 -7.06 -36.49
N GLY A 12 9.40 -6.51 -35.31
CA GLY A 12 9.58 -7.17 -34.02
C GLY A 12 8.85 -8.52 -33.92
N GLN A 13 7.70 -8.67 -34.58
CA GLN A 13 6.96 -9.95 -34.63
C GLN A 13 7.80 -11.08 -35.24
N ILE A 14 8.59 -10.79 -36.29
CA ILE A 14 9.46 -11.78 -36.94
C ILE A 14 10.55 -12.24 -35.97
N VAL A 15 11.11 -11.32 -35.18
CA VAL A 15 12.14 -11.62 -34.17
C VAL A 15 11.56 -12.50 -33.07
N SER A 16 10.37 -12.18 -32.57
CA SER A 16 9.65 -13.01 -31.58
C SER A 16 9.42 -14.42 -32.12
N ARG A 17 8.90 -14.56 -33.34
CA ARG A 17 8.71 -15.87 -33.99
C ARG A 17 10.01 -16.64 -34.21
N ALA A 18 11.13 -15.95 -34.49
CA ALA A 18 12.44 -16.59 -34.60
C ALA A 18 12.91 -17.18 -33.26
N VAL A 19 12.71 -16.47 -32.15
CA VAL A 19 13.01 -16.98 -30.79
C VAL A 19 12.12 -18.17 -30.44
N GLN A 20 10.83 -18.11 -30.77
CA GLN A 20 9.88 -19.21 -30.58
C GLN A 20 10.32 -20.46 -31.35
N ALA A 21 10.66 -20.31 -32.65
CA ALA A 21 11.14 -21.41 -33.47
C ALA A 21 12.43 -22.01 -32.90
N PHE A 22 13.36 -21.17 -32.46
CA PHE A 22 14.61 -21.62 -31.82
C PHE A 22 14.36 -22.49 -30.59
N VAL A 23 13.41 -22.09 -29.73
CA VAL A 23 13.00 -22.85 -28.53
C VAL A 23 12.26 -24.14 -28.90
N LEU A 24 11.29 -24.07 -29.82
CA LEU A 24 10.49 -25.23 -30.26
C LEU A 24 11.34 -26.32 -30.92
N LEU A 25 12.39 -25.93 -31.65
CA LEU A 25 13.36 -26.83 -32.25
C LEU A 25 14.33 -27.45 -31.22
N GLY A 26 14.19 -27.13 -29.93
CA GLY A 26 15.03 -27.68 -28.85
C GLY A 26 16.49 -27.20 -28.87
N LEU A 27 16.79 -26.16 -29.64
CA LEU A 27 18.16 -25.70 -29.87
C LEU A 27 18.87 -25.13 -28.63
N PRO A 28 18.21 -24.37 -27.72
CA PRO A 28 18.87 -23.92 -26.49
C PRO A 28 19.50 -25.08 -25.70
N ASP A 29 18.74 -26.15 -25.49
CA ASP A 29 19.18 -27.31 -24.70
C ASP A 29 20.09 -28.25 -25.49
N ALA A 30 20.00 -28.28 -26.83
CA ALA A 30 20.92 -29.02 -27.68
C ALA A 30 22.31 -28.38 -27.72
N MET A 31 22.38 -27.04 -27.72
CA MET A 31 23.64 -26.30 -27.76
C MET A 31 24.34 -26.29 -26.40
N ARG A 32 23.60 -26.05 -25.30
CA ARG A 32 24.13 -25.86 -23.93
C ARG A 32 25.29 -24.86 -23.92
N ASP A 33 26.45 -25.25 -23.40
CA ASP A 33 27.66 -24.43 -23.29
C ASP A 33 28.69 -24.73 -24.40
N ALA A 34 28.31 -25.53 -25.40
CA ALA A 34 29.19 -25.96 -26.48
C ALA A 34 28.83 -25.30 -27.81
N GLU A 35 29.84 -25.20 -28.68
CA GLU A 35 29.62 -24.90 -30.09
C GLU A 35 29.32 -26.17 -30.89
N HIS A 36 28.50 -26.05 -31.92
CA HIS A 36 28.08 -27.17 -32.76
C HIS A 36 28.08 -26.77 -34.24
N PRO A 37 28.53 -27.66 -35.13
CA PRO A 37 28.38 -27.44 -36.57
C PRO A 37 26.89 -27.49 -36.96
N LEU A 38 26.51 -26.69 -37.95
CA LEU A 38 25.14 -26.56 -38.47
C LEU A 38 24.51 -27.92 -38.78
N ASP A 39 25.23 -28.81 -39.45
CA ASP A 39 24.72 -30.13 -39.85
C ASP A 39 24.35 -31.02 -38.66
N ARG A 40 24.97 -30.80 -37.50
CA ARG A 40 24.60 -31.50 -36.27
C ARG A 40 23.30 -30.92 -35.69
N LEU A 41 23.19 -29.59 -35.64
CA LEU A 41 22.02 -28.90 -35.14
C LEU A 41 20.79 -29.18 -36.02
N ALA A 42 20.95 -29.16 -37.34
CA ALA A 42 19.91 -29.49 -38.31
C ALA A 42 19.39 -30.92 -38.10
N ARG A 43 20.29 -31.90 -37.95
CA ARG A 43 19.90 -33.28 -37.65
C ARG A 43 19.21 -33.44 -36.29
N SER A 44 19.67 -32.76 -35.25
CA SER A 44 19.03 -32.86 -33.92
C SER A 44 17.65 -32.22 -33.87
N ALA A 45 17.42 -31.19 -34.68
CA ALA A 45 16.18 -30.43 -34.73
C ALA A 45 15.20 -30.90 -35.83
N ASP A 46 15.55 -31.95 -36.58
CA ASP A 46 14.84 -32.40 -37.77
C ASP A 46 14.51 -31.24 -38.75
N ALA A 47 15.54 -30.43 -39.04
CA ALA A 47 15.39 -29.18 -39.79
C ALA A 47 16.21 -29.17 -41.09
N ASP A 48 15.71 -28.46 -42.10
CA ASP A 48 16.48 -28.12 -43.29
C ASP A 48 17.67 -27.21 -42.93
N ALA A 49 18.87 -27.57 -43.41
CA ALA A 49 20.11 -26.92 -43.01
C ALA A 49 20.20 -25.46 -43.47
N ASP A 50 19.72 -25.13 -44.67
CA ASP A 50 19.74 -23.74 -45.17
C ASP A 50 18.76 -22.85 -44.38
N SER A 51 17.55 -23.34 -44.16
CA SER A 51 16.53 -22.66 -43.36
C SER A 51 17.00 -22.43 -41.92
N LEU A 52 17.60 -23.45 -41.29
CA LEU A 52 18.17 -23.33 -39.95
C LEU A 52 19.35 -22.33 -39.93
N ARG A 53 20.23 -22.36 -40.93
CA ARG A 53 21.33 -21.38 -41.05
C ARG A 53 20.80 -19.95 -41.07
N ARG A 54 19.76 -19.69 -41.86
CA ARG A 54 19.13 -18.36 -41.96
C ARG A 54 18.53 -17.91 -40.63
N LEU A 55 17.85 -18.82 -39.92
CA LEU A 55 17.32 -18.58 -38.58
C LEU A 55 18.45 -18.23 -37.59
N LEU A 56 19.48 -19.07 -37.50
CA LEU A 56 20.59 -18.89 -36.58
C LEU A 56 21.36 -17.59 -36.87
N ARG A 57 21.64 -17.29 -38.15
CA ARG A 57 22.30 -16.03 -38.54
C ARG A 57 21.46 -14.79 -38.22
N ALA A 58 20.13 -14.86 -38.35
CA ALA A 58 19.27 -13.77 -37.90
C ALA A 58 19.38 -13.57 -36.38
N LEU A 59 19.37 -14.65 -35.61
CA LEU A 59 19.50 -14.65 -34.15
C LEU A 59 20.89 -14.21 -33.64
N VAL A 60 21.94 -14.31 -34.47
CA VAL A 60 23.26 -13.72 -34.19
C VAL A 60 23.18 -12.20 -34.05
N ALA A 61 22.40 -11.53 -34.92
CA ALA A 61 22.24 -10.08 -34.86
C ALA A 61 21.59 -9.59 -33.55
N PHE A 62 20.82 -10.46 -32.89
CA PHE A 62 20.17 -10.19 -31.60
C PHE A 62 20.93 -10.79 -30.40
N ARG A 63 22.13 -11.34 -30.61
CA ARG A 63 22.97 -11.95 -29.56
C ARG A 63 22.31 -13.14 -28.83
N VAL A 64 21.30 -13.76 -29.44
CA VAL A 64 20.70 -15.01 -28.97
C VAL A 64 21.62 -16.18 -29.31
N VAL A 65 22.24 -16.14 -30.49
CA VAL A 65 23.22 -17.12 -30.97
C VAL A 65 24.53 -16.40 -31.28
N ARG A 66 25.66 -17.12 -31.33
CA ARG A 66 26.94 -16.66 -31.87
C ARG A 66 27.38 -17.63 -32.96
N GLU A 67 27.90 -17.10 -34.07
CA GLU A 67 28.62 -17.87 -35.07
C GLU A 67 30.12 -17.76 -34.75
N THR A 68 30.74 -18.86 -34.29
CA THR A 68 32.13 -18.88 -33.81
C THR A 68 33.12 -19.17 -34.94
N ALA A 69 32.67 -19.92 -35.94
CA ALA A 69 33.34 -20.15 -37.21
C ALA A 69 32.25 -20.35 -38.29
N HIS A 70 32.64 -20.44 -39.56
CA HIS A 70 31.70 -20.67 -40.65
C HIS A 70 30.81 -21.89 -40.35
N ASP A 71 29.49 -21.69 -40.31
CA ASP A 71 28.48 -22.71 -40.00
C ASP A 71 28.69 -23.44 -38.67
N THR A 72 29.34 -22.79 -37.71
CA THR A 72 29.55 -23.30 -36.35
C THR A 72 28.95 -22.32 -35.37
N PHE A 73 27.99 -22.79 -34.58
CA PHE A 73 27.17 -21.93 -33.74
C PHE A 73 27.24 -22.33 -32.26
N ALA A 74 27.21 -21.35 -31.38
CA ALA A 74 27.11 -21.50 -29.92
C ALA A 74 26.02 -20.57 -29.37
N LEU A 75 25.56 -20.79 -28.14
CA LEU A 75 24.65 -19.83 -27.51
C LEU A 75 25.32 -18.47 -27.30
N GLY A 76 24.57 -17.41 -27.59
CA GLY A 76 24.87 -16.05 -27.17
C GLY A 76 24.32 -15.77 -25.77
N PRO A 77 24.68 -14.63 -25.17
CA PRO A 77 24.24 -14.27 -23.81
C PRO A 77 22.72 -14.35 -23.60
N LEU A 78 21.92 -13.94 -24.59
CA LEU A 78 20.46 -14.03 -24.49
C LEU A 78 19.94 -15.44 -24.74
N GLY A 79 20.64 -16.26 -25.55
CA GLY A 79 20.27 -17.65 -25.78
C GLY A 79 20.40 -18.52 -24.53
N HIS A 80 21.35 -18.21 -23.64
CA HIS A 80 21.46 -18.90 -22.34
C HIS A 80 20.20 -18.73 -21.48
N GLN A 81 19.48 -17.61 -21.61
CA GLN A 81 18.23 -17.37 -20.87
C GLN A 81 17.07 -18.24 -21.37
N LEU A 82 17.23 -18.93 -22.50
CA LEU A 82 16.23 -19.82 -23.10
C LEU A 82 16.50 -21.31 -22.82
N ARG A 83 17.55 -21.64 -22.07
CA ARG A 83 17.81 -23.02 -21.63
C ARG A 83 16.85 -23.43 -20.52
N SER A 84 16.45 -24.70 -20.54
CA SER A 84 15.54 -25.28 -19.54
C SER A 84 16.11 -25.32 -18.12
N ASP A 85 17.43 -25.32 -17.96
CA ASP A 85 18.13 -25.38 -16.66
C ASP A 85 18.60 -24.01 -16.13
N THR A 86 18.34 -22.92 -16.85
CA THR A 86 18.66 -21.57 -16.40
C THR A 86 17.64 -21.10 -15.36
N PRO A 87 18.07 -20.68 -14.15
CA PRO A 87 17.18 -20.04 -13.18
C PRO A 87 16.48 -18.82 -13.78
N GLY A 88 15.15 -18.74 -13.64
CA GLY A 88 14.36 -17.64 -14.23
C GLY A 88 14.28 -17.67 -15.77
N THR A 89 14.44 -18.84 -16.40
CA THR A 89 14.42 -18.98 -17.86
C THR A 89 13.19 -18.37 -18.54
N ALA A 90 13.40 -17.69 -19.66
CA ALA A 90 12.34 -17.17 -20.53
C ALA A 90 11.73 -18.24 -21.48
N ARG A 91 12.22 -19.49 -21.42
CA ARG A 91 11.75 -20.60 -22.27
C ARG A 91 10.23 -20.83 -22.19
N PRO A 92 9.60 -20.91 -21.00
CA PRO A 92 8.15 -21.09 -20.91
C PRO A 92 7.37 -19.93 -21.52
N THR A 93 7.84 -18.69 -21.36
CA THR A 93 7.24 -17.50 -21.97
C THR A 93 7.28 -17.58 -23.50
N ALA A 94 8.40 -18.02 -24.08
CA ALA A 94 8.50 -18.25 -25.51
C ALA A 94 7.54 -19.36 -26.00
N LEU A 95 7.36 -20.43 -25.22
CA LEU A 95 6.41 -21.50 -25.54
C LEU A 95 4.95 -21.04 -25.47
N LEU A 96 4.57 -20.21 -24.48
CA LEU A 96 3.24 -19.58 -24.43
C LEU A 96 2.99 -18.73 -25.67
N ALA A 97 3.93 -17.84 -25.98
CA ALA A 97 3.84 -16.96 -27.15
C ALA A 97 3.82 -17.72 -28.49
N ALA A 98 4.31 -18.96 -28.51
CA ALA A 98 4.26 -19.85 -29.67
C ALA A 98 2.93 -20.60 -29.83
N ASN A 99 2.02 -20.50 -28.86
CA ASN A 99 0.74 -21.19 -28.83
C ASN A 99 -0.44 -20.20 -29.02
N VAL A 100 -1.64 -20.60 -28.61
CA VAL A 100 -2.90 -19.84 -28.71
C VAL A 100 -2.81 -18.42 -28.16
N VAL A 101 -1.96 -18.18 -27.15
CA VAL A 101 -1.68 -16.84 -26.61
C VAL A 101 -1.11 -15.92 -27.69
N GLY A 102 -0.12 -16.39 -28.47
CA GLY A 102 0.46 -15.60 -29.54
C GLY A 102 -0.49 -15.40 -30.72
N LEU A 103 -1.42 -16.33 -30.95
CA LEU A 103 -2.47 -16.19 -31.97
C LEU A 103 -3.51 -15.13 -31.57
N ALA A 104 -3.79 -14.96 -30.28
CA ALA A 104 -4.70 -13.92 -29.80
C ALA A 104 -4.24 -12.51 -30.20
N TRP A 105 -2.93 -12.27 -30.29
CA TRP A 105 -2.39 -10.96 -30.69
C TRP A 105 -2.72 -10.58 -32.14
N ASP A 106 -2.97 -11.55 -33.03
CA ASP A 106 -3.43 -11.26 -34.39
C ASP A 106 -4.85 -10.63 -34.39
N GLY A 107 -5.60 -10.81 -33.30
CA GLY A 107 -6.92 -10.22 -33.06
C GLY A 107 -6.91 -8.81 -32.45
N MET A 108 -5.75 -8.17 -32.26
CA MET A 108 -5.64 -6.91 -31.50
C MET A 108 -6.52 -5.77 -32.04
N VAL A 109 -6.66 -5.62 -33.37
CA VAL A 109 -7.57 -4.61 -33.97
C VAL A 109 -9.01 -4.80 -33.50
N ARG A 110 -9.45 -6.05 -33.34
CA ARG A 110 -10.79 -6.38 -32.86
C ARG A 110 -10.92 -6.13 -31.37
N ALA A 111 -9.92 -6.49 -30.57
CA ALA A 111 -9.90 -6.20 -29.14
C ALA A 111 -10.08 -4.69 -28.90
N VAL A 112 -9.33 -3.85 -29.61
CA VAL A 112 -9.46 -2.38 -29.53
C VAL A 112 -10.85 -1.89 -29.95
N ARG A 113 -11.46 -2.48 -30.97
CA ARG A 113 -12.79 -2.05 -31.46
C ARG A 113 -13.94 -2.48 -30.57
N SER A 114 -13.83 -3.64 -29.93
CA SER A 114 -14.92 -4.26 -29.17
C SER A 114 -14.80 -4.05 -27.67
N GLY A 115 -13.59 -3.83 -27.15
CA GLY A 115 -13.29 -3.84 -25.72
C GLY A 115 -13.23 -5.24 -25.09
N GLY A 116 -13.43 -6.31 -25.89
CA GLY A 116 -13.36 -7.70 -25.44
C GLY A 116 -12.01 -8.37 -25.77
N PRO A 117 -11.67 -9.48 -25.08
CA PRO A 117 -10.40 -10.17 -25.30
C PRO A 117 -10.39 -10.91 -26.63
N ALA A 118 -9.31 -10.76 -27.39
CA ALA A 118 -9.12 -11.50 -28.65
C ALA A 118 -8.95 -13.01 -28.43
N PHE A 119 -8.44 -13.41 -27.27
CA PHE A 119 -8.23 -14.80 -26.91
C PHE A 119 -9.50 -15.64 -26.97
N ASP A 120 -10.61 -15.15 -26.41
CA ASP A 120 -11.88 -15.89 -26.30
C ASP A 120 -12.39 -16.38 -27.65
N GLU A 121 -12.20 -15.59 -28.69
CA GLU A 121 -12.61 -15.94 -30.05
C GLU A 121 -11.67 -16.96 -30.70
N VAL A 122 -10.36 -16.85 -30.46
CA VAL A 122 -9.37 -17.78 -31.02
C VAL A 122 -9.45 -19.14 -30.32
N ALA A 123 -9.62 -19.13 -29.00
CA ALA A 123 -9.65 -20.32 -28.16
C ALA A 123 -11.06 -20.93 -28.02
N GLY A 124 -12.11 -20.15 -28.30
CA GLY A 124 -13.51 -20.55 -28.10
C GLY A 124 -13.96 -20.56 -26.64
N ALA A 125 -13.13 -20.06 -25.72
CA ALA A 125 -13.38 -19.99 -24.28
C ALA A 125 -12.45 -18.96 -23.63
N ALA A 126 -12.82 -18.46 -22.45
CA ALA A 126 -11.97 -17.59 -21.64
C ALA A 126 -10.64 -18.29 -21.25
N PHE A 127 -9.60 -17.49 -21.03
CA PHE A 127 -8.22 -17.95 -20.81
C PHE A 127 -8.09 -19.04 -19.72
N PHE A 128 -8.54 -18.75 -18.50
CA PHE A 128 -8.38 -19.68 -17.39
C PHE A 128 -9.22 -20.97 -17.52
N PRO A 129 -10.49 -20.94 -17.95
CA PRO A 129 -11.23 -22.15 -18.33
C PRO A 129 -10.53 -22.98 -19.41
N TYR A 130 -9.99 -22.33 -20.46
CA TYR A 130 -9.24 -23.00 -21.52
C TYR A 130 -8.00 -23.71 -20.97
N LEU A 131 -7.20 -23.03 -20.12
CA LEU A 131 -6.06 -23.64 -19.44
C LEU A 131 -6.44 -24.84 -18.56
N GLY A 132 -7.63 -24.81 -17.93
CA GLY A 132 -8.13 -25.94 -17.14
C GLY A 132 -8.36 -27.22 -17.97
N GLY A 133 -8.65 -27.07 -19.26
CA GLY A 133 -8.82 -28.17 -20.21
C GLY A 133 -7.52 -28.72 -20.81
N ASP A 134 -6.42 -27.96 -20.74
CA ASP A 134 -5.11 -28.34 -21.31
C ASP A 134 -4.01 -28.35 -20.23
N GLN A 135 -3.77 -29.53 -19.66
CA GLN A 135 -2.74 -29.70 -18.62
C GLN A 135 -1.32 -29.38 -19.11
N HIS A 136 -1.03 -29.59 -20.40
CA HIS A 136 0.30 -29.28 -20.94
C HIS A 136 0.49 -27.77 -20.97
N LEU A 137 -0.44 -27.03 -21.58
CA LEU A 137 -0.37 -25.58 -21.63
C LEU A 137 -0.40 -24.97 -20.23
N ARG A 138 -1.20 -25.53 -19.31
CA ARG A 138 -1.21 -25.12 -17.90
C ARG A 138 0.17 -25.25 -17.26
N SER A 139 0.86 -26.36 -17.47
CA SER A 139 2.21 -26.55 -16.92
C SER A 139 3.23 -25.55 -17.49
N VAL A 140 3.08 -25.16 -18.77
CA VAL A 140 3.91 -24.13 -19.41
C VAL A 140 3.60 -22.75 -18.83
N PHE A 141 2.31 -22.44 -18.59
CA PHE A 141 1.88 -21.22 -17.93
C PHE A 141 2.45 -21.10 -16.51
N ASP A 142 2.25 -22.10 -15.67
CA ASP A 142 2.74 -22.11 -14.29
C ASP A 142 4.29 -21.96 -14.26
N ALA A 143 4.99 -22.62 -15.18
CA ALA A 143 6.44 -22.47 -15.33
C ALA A 143 6.87 -21.06 -15.75
N SER A 144 6.08 -20.38 -16.60
CA SER A 144 6.32 -18.97 -16.96
C SER A 144 6.14 -18.05 -15.77
N GLN A 145 5.05 -18.24 -14.99
CA GLN A 145 4.80 -17.44 -13.79
C GLN A 145 5.90 -17.63 -12.73
N ALA A 146 6.38 -18.87 -12.55
CA ALA A 146 7.47 -19.19 -11.64
C ALA A 146 8.83 -18.63 -12.11
N ALA A 147 9.07 -18.53 -13.42
CA ALA A 147 10.27 -17.90 -13.96
C ALA A 147 10.29 -16.39 -13.69
N GLY A 148 9.16 -15.70 -13.88
CA GLY A 148 9.04 -14.28 -13.53
C GLY A 148 9.28 -14.01 -12.05
N LEU A 149 8.78 -14.91 -11.18
CA LEU A 149 8.98 -14.80 -9.73
C LEU A 149 10.47 -14.78 -9.35
N HIS A 150 11.31 -15.52 -10.08
CA HIS A 150 12.74 -15.61 -9.78
C HIS A 150 13.42 -14.23 -9.68
N ALA A 151 13.05 -13.30 -10.57
CA ALA A 151 13.60 -11.94 -10.59
C ALA A 151 13.04 -11.05 -9.46
N GLU A 152 11.76 -11.19 -9.15
CA GLU A 152 11.05 -10.36 -8.17
C GLU A 152 11.32 -10.80 -6.73
N LEU A 153 11.60 -12.09 -6.52
CA LEU A 153 11.60 -12.75 -5.22
C LEU A 153 12.48 -12.06 -4.16
N PRO A 154 13.75 -11.67 -4.42
CA PRO A 154 14.57 -10.99 -3.42
C PRO A 154 13.95 -9.69 -2.92
N GLY A 155 13.33 -8.92 -3.83
CA GLY A 155 12.68 -7.65 -3.49
C GLY A 155 11.38 -7.88 -2.72
N ILE A 156 10.57 -8.88 -3.11
CA ILE A 156 9.35 -9.27 -2.39
C ILE A 156 9.69 -9.62 -0.94
N LEU A 157 10.67 -10.49 -0.72
CA LEU A 157 11.04 -10.95 0.62
C LEU A 157 11.62 -9.82 1.48
N ALA A 158 12.40 -8.93 0.89
CA ALA A 158 12.91 -7.75 1.59
C ALA A 158 11.79 -6.81 2.02
N ALA A 159 10.79 -6.60 1.15
CA ALA A 159 9.65 -5.72 1.39
C ALA A 159 8.68 -6.25 2.46
N LEU A 160 8.46 -7.58 2.53
CA LEU A 160 7.63 -8.19 3.58
C LEU A 160 8.20 -7.95 5.00
N GLY A 161 9.52 -7.72 5.09
CA GLY A 161 10.20 -7.30 6.30
C GLY A 161 10.35 -8.41 7.36
N PRO A 162 10.78 -8.06 8.58
CA PRO A 162 11.04 -9.02 9.64
C PRO A 162 9.79 -9.49 10.41
N GLU A 163 8.63 -8.89 10.12
CA GLU A 163 7.36 -9.28 10.73
C GLU A 163 7.08 -10.77 10.46
N ARG A 164 6.56 -11.47 11.48
CA ARG A 164 6.40 -12.93 11.46
C ARG A 164 4.92 -13.28 11.42
N PRO A 165 4.31 -13.40 10.22
CA PRO A 165 2.93 -13.86 10.13
C PRO A 165 2.83 -15.30 10.66
N GLU A 166 1.74 -15.61 11.36
CA GLU A 166 1.42 -16.98 11.76
C GLU A 166 0.77 -17.73 10.59
N VAL A 167 -0.11 -17.05 9.84
CA VAL A 167 -0.78 -17.60 8.66
C VAL A 167 -0.59 -16.69 7.44
N VAL A 168 -0.03 -17.25 6.37
CA VAL A 168 0.11 -16.62 5.06
C VAL A 168 -0.90 -17.23 4.10
N VAL A 169 -1.71 -16.41 3.45
CA VAL A 169 -2.70 -16.83 2.45
C VAL A 169 -2.23 -16.33 1.09
N ASP A 170 -1.94 -17.25 0.17
CA ASP A 170 -1.56 -16.93 -1.21
C ASP A 170 -2.77 -17.15 -2.11
N VAL A 171 -3.35 -16.06 -2.63
CA VAL A 171 -4.60 -16.09 -3.40
C VAL A 171 -4.27 -16.08 -4.89
N GLY A 172 -4.73 -17.10 -5.62
CA GLY A 172 -4.36 -17.29 -7.02
C GLY A 172 -2.88 -17.64 -7.22
N GLY A 173 -2.22 -18.19 -6.20
CA GLY A 173 -0.77 -18.44 -6.22
C GLY A 173 -0.29 -19.54 -7.18
N GLY A 174 -1.13 -20.06 -8.06
CA GLY A 174 -0.80 -21.07 -9.06
C GLY A 174 -0.35 -22.39 -8.44
N ASP A 175 0.92 -22.76 -8.65
CA ASP A 175 1.50 -23.96 -8.07
C ASP A 175 2.13 -23.75 -6.68
N GLY A 176 1.92 -22.57 -6.07
CA GLY A 176 2.40 -22.22 -4.74
C GLY A 176 3.88 -21.83 -4.69
N ALA A 177 4.48 -21.43 -5.82
CA ALA A 177 5.87 -21.01 -5.91
C ALA A 177 6.23 -19.92 -4.90
N LEU A 178 5.46 -18.83 -4.87
CA LEU A 178 5.68 -17.71 -3.98
C LEU A 178 5.50 -18.13 -2.51
N LEU A 179 4.37 -18.76 -2.18
CA LEU A 179 4.11 -19.25 -0.83
C LEU A 179 5.23 -20.14 -0.29
N ALA A 180 5.77 -21.07 -1.09
CA ALA A 180 6.87 -21.93 -0.65
C ALA A 180 8.11 -21.13 -0.24
N HIS A 181 8.46 -20.08 -1.00
CA HIS A 181 9.56 -19.20 -0.63
C HIS A 181 9.25 -18.39 0.62
N VAL A 182 8.05 -17.81 0.75
CA VAL A 182 7.65 -17.04 1.93
C VAL A 182 7.69 -17.91 3.19
N LEU A 183 7.13 -19.13 3.15
CA LEU A 183 7.19 -20.07 4.29
C LEU A 183 8.60 -20.52 4.64
N SER A 184 9.51 -20.59 3.65
CA SER A 184 10.93 -20.88 3.91
C SER A 184 11.63 -19.71 4.62
N HIS A 185 11.25 -18.47 4.30
CA HIS A 185 11.76 -17.27 4.96
C HIS A 185 11.16 -17.06 6.35
N HIS A 186 9.98 -17.63 6.63
CA HIS A 186 9.31 -17.58 7.93
C HIS A 186 9.07 -19.00 8.49
N PRO A 187 10.06 -19.60 9.19
CA PRO A 187 10.00 -21.00 9.64
C PRO A 187 8.85 -21.37 10.59
N GLY A 188 8.21 -20.38 11.22
CA GLY A 188 7.05 -20.58 12.10
C GLY A 188 5.69 -20.42 11.41
N ALA A 189 5.65 -19.87 10.20
CA ALA A 189 4.41 -19.58 9.51
C ALA A 189 3.76 -20.85 8.96
N ARG A 190 2.43 -20.87 8.88
CA ARG A 190 1.65 -21.81 8.07
C ARG A 190 1.16 -21.10 6.81
N GLY A 191 0.99 -21.85 5.75
CA GLY A 191 0.55 -21.34 4.46
C GLY A 191 -0.76 -21.95 4.02
N VAL A 192 -1.63 -21.13 3.45
CA VAL A 192 -2.83 -21.57 2.75
C VAL A 192 -2.74 -21.06 1.32
N LEU A 193 -2.80 -21.96 0.33
CA LEU A 193 -2.92 -21.58 -1.08
C LEU A 193 -4.40 -21.65 -1.48
N VAL A 194 -4.96 -20.53 -1.90
CA VAL A 194 -6.31 -20.46 -2.49
C VAL A 194 -6.16 -20.51 -4.00
N GLU A 195 -6.67 -21.57 -4.60
CA GLU A 195 -6.52 -21.83 -6.03
C GLU A 195 -7.64 -22.73 -6.56
N ARG A 196 -7.74 -22.83 -7.88
CA ARG A 196 -8.71 -23.72 -8.52
C ARG A 196 -8.36 -25.20 -8.28
N PRO A 197 -9.35 -26.11 -8.27
CA PRO A 197 -9.12 -27.52 -7.91
C PRO A 197 -8.00 -28.22 -8.70
N GLU A 198 -7.82 -27.83 -9.97
CA GLU A 198 -6.84 -28.40 -10.88
C GLU A 198 -5.38 -28.12 -10.44
N SER A 199 -5.16 -27.04 -9.69
CA SER A 199 -3.84 -26.62 -9.19
C SER A 199 -3.35 -27.46 -8.00
N ARG A 200 -4.24 -28.26 -7.38
CA ARG A 200 -3.94 -29.02 -6.15
C ARG A 200 -2.75 -29.96 -6.31
N GLY A 201 -2.72 -30.75 -7.36
CA GLY A 201 -1.67 -31.75 -7.60
C GLY A 201 -0.27 -31.11 -7.68
N PRO A 202 -0.06 -30.16 -8.61
CA PRO A 202 1.18 -29.40 -8.71
C PRO A 202 1.60 -28.72 -7.39
N ALA A 203 0.67 -28.06 -6.70
CA ALA A 203 0.95 -27.36 -5.45
C ALA A 203 1.41 -28.29 -4.33
N MET A 204 0.70 -29.41 -4.11
CA MET A 204 1.08 -30.43 -3.13
C MET A 204 2.47 -31.00 -3.44
N ALA A 205 2.76 -31.28 -4.71
CA ALA A 205 4.06 -31.79 -5.13
C ALA A 205 5.19 -30.77 -4.89
N ARG A 206 4.96 -29.48 -5.15
CA ARG A 206 5.93 -28.42 -4.86
C ARG A 206 6.21 -28.30 -3.37
N MET A 207 5.16 -28.23 -2.54
CA MET A 207 5.29 -28.10 -1.09
C MET A 207 5.98 -29.31 -0.46
N ALA A 208 5.70 -30.52 -0.95
CA ALA A 208 6.40 -31.73 -0.53
C ALA A 208 7.90 -31.69 -0.87
N ARG A 209 8.26 -31.29 -2.10
CA ARG A 209 9.69 -31.14 -2.50
C ARG A 209 10.42 -30.09 -1.67
N ALA A 210 9.71 -29.04 -1.24
CA ALA A 210 10.26 -28.00 -0.38
C ALA A 210 10.33 -28.40 1.12
N GLY A 211 9.80 -29.58 1.50
CA GLY A 211 9.72 -30.00 2.91
C GLY A 211 8.73 -29.18 3.73
N LEU A 212 7.69 -28.63 3.10
CA LEU A 212 6.73 -27.69 3.71
C LEU A 212 5.32 -28.29 3.89
N ALA A 213 5.13 -29.56 3.54
CA ALA A 213 3.80 -30.20 3.54
C ALA A 213 3.08 -30.09 4.90
N ASP A 214 3.79 -30.21 6.02
CA ASP A 214 3.20 -30.14 7.37
C ASP A 214 2.72 -28.74 7.77
N ARG A 215 3.15 -27.70 7.04
CA ARG A 215 2.78 -26.30 7.28
C ARG A 215 1.92 -25.73 6.16
N PHE A 216 1.40 -26.58 5.27
CA PHE A 216 0.70 -26.18 4.07
C PHE A 216 -0.73 -26.73 4.04
N ALA A 217 -1.68 -25.87 3.65
CA ALA A 217 -3.04 -26.26 3.32
C ALA A 217 -3.41 -25.77 1.90
N PHE A 218 -4.11 -26.63 1.16
CA PHE A 218 -4.70 -26.25 -0.12
C PHE A 218 -6.19 -25.97 0.06
N HIS A 219 -6.61 -24.75 -0.29
CA HIS A 219 -8.00 -24.33 -0.30
C HIS A 219 -8.47 -24.23 -1.75
N ALA A 220 -9.35 -25.16 -2.16
CA ALA A 220 -9.95 -25.12 -3.48
C ALA A 220 -11.09 -24.10 -3.48
N GLY A 221 -11.03 -23.07 -4.31
CA GLY A 221 -12.07 -22.05 -4.36
C GLY A 221 -11.89 -21.03 -5.49
N ASP A 222 -12.91 -20.19 -5.65
CA ASP A 222 -12.95 -19.05 -6.56
C ASP A 222 -12.98 -17.76 -5.74
N PHE A 223 -11.89 -16.99 -5.76
CA PHE A 223 -11.73 -15.77 -4.99
C PHE A 223 -12.68 -14.63 -5.40
N LEU A 224 -13.42 -14.75 -6.51
CA LEU A 224 -14.46 -13.80 -6.91
C LEU A 224 -15.79 -14.07 -6.20
N THR A 225 -16.04 -15.31 -5.79
CA THR A 225 -17.36 -15.75 -5.31
C THR A 225 -17.33 -16.35 -3.90
N ASP A 226 -16.22 -16.96 -3.51
CA ASP A 226 -16.04 -17.63 -2.22
C ASP A 226 -15.41 -16.72 -1.17
N ASP A 227 -15.67 -17.04 0.11
CA ASP A 227 -14.95 -16.44 1.22
C ASP A 227 -13.53 -17.03 1.35
N LEU A 228 -12.56 -16.14 1.57
CA LEU A 228 -11.16 -16.52 1.71
C LEU A 228 -10.85 -16.98 3.14
N PRO A 229 -9.92 -17.96 3.30
CA PRO A 229 -9.47 -18.39 4.62
C PRO A 229 -8.76 -17.24 5.34
N ALA A 230 -8.94 -17.16 6.67
CA ALA A 230 -8.36 -16.09 7.46
C ALA A 230 -6.83 -16.20 7.55
N GLY A 231 -6.15 -15.05 7.59
CA GLY A 231 -4.70 -14.99 7.80
C GLY A 231 -4.17 -13.61 8.18
N ASP A 232 -2.87 -13.54 8.46
CA ASP A 232 -2.16 -12.32 8.89
C ASP A 232 -1.47 -11.62 7.71
N LEU A 233 -1.14 -12.38 6.67
CA LEU A 233 -0.57 -11.88 5.42
C LEU A 233 -1.32 -12.52 4.26
N VAL A 234 -1.99 -11.69 3.46
CA VAL A 234 -2.59 -12.13 2.19
C VAL A 234 -1.69 -11.66 1.05
N LEU A 235 -1.40 -12.54 0.10
CA LEU A 235 -0.59 -12.27 -1.08
C LEU A 235 -1.47 -12.31 -2.33
N LEU A 236 -1.33 -11.28 -3.17
CA LEU A 236 -1.85 -11.23 -4.53
C LEU A 236 -0.67 -10.88 -5.44
N ARG A 237 -0.26 -11.79 -6.31
CA ARG A 237 0.83 -11.56 -7.26
C ARG A 237 0.35 -11.84 -8.67
N HIS A 238 0.33 -10.80 -9.52
CA HIS A 238 -0.14 -10.88 -10.91
C HIS A 238 -1.53 -11.51 -10.97
N ILE A 239 -2.45 -10.96 -10.16
CA ILE A 239 -3.85 -11.41 -10.06
C ILE A 239 -4.77 -10.25 -10.39
N VAL A 240 -4.52 -9.09 -9.79
CA VAL A 240 -5.40 -7.92 -9.96
C VAL A 240 -5.39 -7.42 -11.41
N HIS A 241 -4.29 -7.64 -12.14
CA HIS A 241 -4.19 -7.26 -13.55
C HIS A 241 -5.03 -8.12 -14.52
N ASP A 242 -5.44 -9.32 -14.12
CA ASP A 242 -6.29 -10.18 -14.96
C ASP A 242 -7.74 -9.67 -15.01
N HIS A 243 -8.07 -8.69 -14.15
CA HIS A 243 -9.43 -8.28 -13.87
C HIS A 243 -9.67 -6.79 -14.08
N GLY A 244 -10.88 -6.47 -14.54
CA GLY A 244 -11.38 -5.09 -14.54
C GLY A 244 -11.63 -4.57 -13.13
N ASP A 245 -11.82 -3.26 -12.98
CA ASP A 245 -11.84 -2.59 -11.67
C ASP A 245 -12.93 -3.12 -10.70
N ALA A 246 -14.08 -3.56 -11.22
CA ALA A 246 -15.15 -4.11 -10.40
C ALA A 246 -14.80 -5.47 -9.77
N ASP A 247 -14.22 -6.36 -10.57
CA ASP A 247 -13.79 -7.69 -10.12
C ASP A 247 -12.54 -7.57 -9.25
N ALA A 248 -11.58 -6.73 -9.65
CA ALA A 248 -10.42 -6.39 -8.83
C ALA A 248 -10.84 -5.87 -7.44
N ALA A 249 -11.81 -4.96 -7.37
CA ALA A 249 -12.34 -4.48 -6.09
C ALA A 249 -13.04 -5.59 -5.28
N THR A 250 -13.69 -6.54 -5.95
CA THR A 250 -14.31 -7.71 -5.29
C THR A 250 -13.25 -8.58 -4.61
N ILE A 251 -12.17 -8.90 -5.33
CA ILE A 251 -11.02 -9.66 -4.82
C ILE A 251 -10.37 -8.95 -3.64
N LEU A 252 -10.07 -7.66 -3.79
CA LEU A 252 -9.42 -6.87 -2.73
C LEU A 252 -10.28 -6.80 -1.46
N ARG A 253 -11.61 -6.63 -1.60
CA ARG A 253 -12.52 -6.67 -0.44
C ARG A 253 -12.60 -8.05 0.20
N ALA A 254 -12.54 -9.13 -0.58
CA ALA A 254 -12.47 -10.49 -0.03
C ALA A 254 -11.18 -10.69 0.77
N CYS A 255 -10.05 -10.20 0.27
CA CYS A 255 -8.78 -10.19 0.98
C CYS A 255 -8.86 -9.38 2.28
N GLY A 256 -9.54 -8.22 2.25
CA GLY A 256 -9.78 -7.40 3.44
C GLY A 256 -10.57 -8.12 4.52
N ARG A 257 -11.59 -8.91 4.14
CA ARG A 257 -12.37 -9.74 5.09
C ARG A 257 -11.58 -10.92 5.66
N ALA A 258 -10.61 -11.45 4.90
CA ALA A 258 -9.75 -12.54 5.33
C ALA A 258 -8.67 -12.10 6.34
N LEU A 259 -8.34 -10.82 6.37
CA LEU A 259 -7.28 -10.30 7.23
C LEU A 259 -7.76 -10.09 8.66
N GLY A 260 -7.01 -10.66 9.61
CA GLY A 260 -7.18 -10.39 11.04
C GLY A 260 -6.70 -9.00 11.47
N ALA A 261 -6.88 -8.66 12.75
CA ALA A 261 -6.31 -7.44 13.33
C ALA A 261 -4.78 -7.45 13.21
N GLY A 262 -4.20 -6.37 12.69
CA GLY A 262 -2.78 -6.24 12.36
C GLY A 262 -2.38 -6.89 11.03
N GLY A 263 -3.33 -7.51 10.31
CA GLY A 263 -3.08 -8.17 9.05
C GLY A 263 -2.67 -7.20 7.93
N ARG A 264 -1.94 -7.72 6.94
CA ARG A 264 -1.45 -6.96 5.78
C ARG A 264 -1.78 -7.68 4.47
N LEU A 265 -2.18 -6.92 3.47
CA LEU A 265 -2.28 -7.35 2.08
C LEU A 265 -1.02 -6.91 1.34
N ALA A 266 -0.36 -7.82 0.63
CA ALA A 266 0.70 -7.50 -0.31
C ALA A 266 0.20 -7.73 -1.74
N VAL A 267 0.11 -6.65 -2.52
CA VAL A 267 -0.25 -6.69 -3.95
C VAL A 267 1.00 -6.45 -4.78
N ILE A 268 1.32 -7.41 -5.64
CA ILE A 268 2.54 -7.44 -6.47
C ILE A 268 2.10 -7.48 -7.93
N GLU A 269 2.27 -6.37 -8.65
CA GLU A 269 1.74 -6.20 -10.01
C GLU A 269 2.75 -5.42 -10.87
N MET A 270 2.64 -5.52 -12.19
CA MET A 270 3.35 -4.61 -13.09
C MET A 270 2.75 -3.20 -12.96
N ALA A 271 3.59 -2.18 -12.82
CA ALA A 271 3.12 -0.80 -12.75
C ALA A 271 3.30 -0.08 -14.08
N THR A 272 2.23 0.46 -14.64
CA THR A 272 2.33 1.38 -15.77
C THR A 272 2.95 2.71 -15.34
N PRO A 273 3.66 3.41 -16.24
CA PRO A 273 4.10 4.77 -15.98
C PRO A 273 2.91 5.68 -15.68
N GLU A 274 3.07 6.58 -14.71
CA GLU A 274 2.04 7.58 -14.38
C GLU A 274 1.74 8.49 -15.57
N THR A 275 0.47 8.83 -15.77
CA THR A 275 0.02 9.72 -16.85
C THR A 275 0.79 11.04 -16.84
N GLY A 276 1.44 11.37 -17.95
CA GLY A 276 2.23 12.60 -18.11
C GLY A 276 3.67 12.52 -17.59
N ALA A 277 4.10 11.40 -17.02
CA ALA A 277 5.51 11.15 -16.77
C ALA A 277 6.27 10.98 -18.10
N GLU A 278 7.49 11.54 -18.18
CA GLU A 278 8.38 11.24 -19.29
C GLU A 278 8.70 9.73 -19.27
N HIS A 279 8.50 9.05 -20.39
CA HIS A 279 8.81 7.62 -20.51
C HIS A 279 10.33 7.46 -20.50
N GLN A 280 10.90 7.14 -19.35
CA GLN A 280 12.35 7.01 -19.18
C GLN A 280 12.71 5.56 -18.86
N GLY A 281 13.25 4.84 -19.85
CA GLY A 281 13.91 3.54 -19.66
C GLY A 281 13.09 2.32 -20.11
N GLU A 282 13.75 1.15 -20.08
CA GLU A 282 13.22 -0.15 -20.52
C GLU A 282 11.95 -0.58 -19.75
N GLN A 283 11.86 -0.22 -18.46
CA GLN A 283 10.73 -0.57 -17.58
C GLN A 283 9.38 0.01 -18.05
N SER A 284 9.38 1.18 -18.69
CA SER A 284 8.16 1.76 -19.25
C SER A 284 7.64 1.01 -20.49
N TRP A 285 8.52 0.29 -21.20
CA TRP A 285 8.13 -0.51 -22.37
C TRP A 285 7.50 -1.83 -21.95
N ASP A 286 8.07 -2.50 -20.95
CA ASP A 286 7.60 -3.80 -20.49
C ASP A 286 6.16 -3.70 -19.96
N ALA A 287 5.86 -2.71 -19.10
CA ALA A 287 4.51 -2.51 -18.58
C ALA A 287 3.49 -2.16 -19.69
N ALA A 288 3.87 -1.37 -20.70
CA ALA A 288 2.98 -1.03 -21.82
C ALA A 288 2.68 -2.23 -22.72
N VAL A 289 3.69 -3.08 -22.98
CA VAL A 289 3.49 -4.33 -23.74
C VAL A 289 2.67 -5.32 -22.93
N MET A 290 2.89 -5.42 -21.62
CA MET A 290 2.09 -6.26 -20.73
C MET A 290 0.64 -5.80 -20.65
N ASP A 291 0.34 -4.51 -20.64
CA ASP A 291 -1.05 -4.02 -20.68
C ASP A 291 -1.78 -4.45 -21.97
N LEU A 292 -1.09 -4.41 -23.12
CA LEU A 292 -1.64 -4.94 -24.38
C LEU A 292 -1.80 -6.47 -24.35
N TYR A 293 -0.90 -7.18 -23.64
CA TYR A 293 -1.03 -8.61 -23.39
C TYR A 293 -2.29 -8.88 -22.57
N MET A 294 -2.52 -8.14 -21.47
CA MET A 294 -3.71 -8.27 -20.63
C MET A 294 -4.99 -8.02 -21.42
N MET A 295 -5.05 -6.92 -22.18
CA MET A 295 -6.20 -6.58 -23.03
C MET A 295 -6.53 -7.69 -24.05
N CYS A 296 -5.52 -8.36 -24.61
CA CYS A 296 -5.76 -9.42 -25.60
C CYS A 296 -6.27 -10.72 -24.96
N LEU A 297 -5.95 -10.99 -23.70
CA LEU A 297 -6.22 -12.28 -23.06
C LEU A 297 -7.38 -12.28 -22.09
N PHE A 298 -7.63 -11.17 -21.41
CA PHE A 298 -8.56 -11.11 -20.29
C PHE A 298 -9.63 -10.05 -20.50
N ALA A 299 -10.89 -10.41 -20.24
CA ALA A 299 -11.99 -9.48 -20.33
C ALA A 299 -11.86 -8.40 -19.24
N GLY A 300 -11.47 -7.19 -19.66
CA GLY A 300 -11.25 -6.06 -18.75
C GLY A 300 -9.92 -6.09 -17.98
N GLY A 301 -9.06 -7.10 -18.22
CA GLY A 301 -7.73 -7.15 -17.65
C GLY A 301 -6.87 -5.98 -18.12
N ARG A 302 -6.06 -5.46 -17.21
CA ARG A 302 -5.26 -4.25 -17.41
C ARG A 302 -4.18 -4.08 -16.35
N GLU A 303 -3.09 -3.49 -16.76
CA GLU A 303 -2.08 -2.97 -15.85
C GLU A 303 -2.51 -1.60 -15.29
N ARG A 304 -2.07 -1.30 -14.07
CA ARG A 304 -2.44 -0.07 -13.35
C ARG A 304 -1.20 0.66 -12.87
N GLY A 305 -1.22 1.99 -12.93
CA GLY A 305 -0.16 2.81 -12.34
C GLY A 305 -0.18 2.70 -10.82
N THR A 306 0.93 3.07 -10.16
CA THR A 306 1.03 3.02 -8.69
C THR A 306 -0.08 3.81 -7.99
N ARG A 307 -0.45 4.99 -8.53
CA ARG A 307 -1.54 5.81 -7.97
C ARG A 307 -2.92 5.20 -8.22
N GLU A 308 -3.13 4.57 -9.38
CA GLU A 308 -4.39 3.91 -9.70
C GLU A 308 -4.59 2.69 -8.79
N LEU A 309 -3.54 1.90 -8.59
CA LEU A 309 -3.56 0.76 -7.68
C LEU A 309 -3.79 1.21 -6.23
N ALA A 310 -3.11 2.27 -5.78
CA ALA A 310 -3.31 2.83 -4.44
C ALA A 310 -4.75 3.36 -4.25
N ALA A 311 -5.31 4.06 -5.25
CA ALA A 311 -6.68 4.53 -5.21
C ALA A 311 -7.70 3.39 -5.19
N LEU A 312 -7.43 2.29 -5.91
CA LEU A 312 -8.28 1.10 -5.89
C LEU A 312 -8.25 0.40 -4.53
N LEU A 313 -7.07 0.24 -3.94
CA LEU A 313 -6.89 -0.29 -2.59
C LEU A 313 -7.59 0.59 -1.54
N ASP A 314 -7.42 1.91 -1.63
CA ASP A 314 -8.10 2.86 -0.77
C ASP A 314 -9.63 2.72 -0.90
N ALA A 315 -10.18 2.69 -2.12
CA ALA A 315 -11.61 2.47 -2.33
C ALA A 315 -12.12 1.12 -1.79
N CYS A 316 -11.23 0.16 -1.53
CA CYS A 316 -11.54 -1.14 -0.93
C CYS A 316 -11.32 -1.19 0.59
N GLY A 317 -11.00 -0.06 1.23
CA GLY A 317 -10.86 0.03 2.68
C GLY A 317 -9.47 -0.39 3.17
N PHE A 318 -8.41 -0.12 2.42
CA PHE A 318 -7.03 -0.30 2.88
C PHE A 318 -6.34 1.05 3.11
N ASP A 319 -5.57 1.16 4.20
CA ASP A 319 -4.52 2.16 4.35
C ASP A 319 -3.29 1.67 3.56
N VAL A 320 -2.88 2.43 2.55
CA VAL A 320 -1.84 2.04 1.60
C VAL A 320 -0.51 2.68 2.00
N ALA A 321 0.54 1.87 2.13
CA ALA A 321 1.92 2.35 2.22
C ALA A 321 2.49 2.62 0.81
N ASP A 322 3.62 3.32 0.74
CA ASP A 322 4.29 3.56 -0.55
C ASP A 322 4.60 2.24 -1.28
N SER A 323 4.35 2.22 -2.59
CA SER A 323 4.71 1.11 -3.46
C SER A 323 6.23 1.00 -3.62
N LEU A 324 6.77 -0.20 -3.43
CA LEU A 324 8.18 -0.49 -3.55
C LEU A 324 8.49 -1.06 -4.94
N PRO A 325 9.43 -0.47 -5.70
CA PRO A 325 9.79 -1.00 -7.02
C PRO A 325 10.52 -2.33 -6.88
N LEU A 326 10.20 -3.27 -7.77
CA LEU A 326 10.84 -4.57 -7.92
C LEU A 326 11.56 -4.65 -9.29
N PRO A 327 12.52 -5.57 -9.46
CA PRO A 327 13.07 -5.87 -10.77
C PRO A 327 11.98 -6.24 -11.79
N GLY A 328 12.22 -5.91 -13.07
CA GLY A 328 11.29 -6.27 -14.15
C GLY A 328 10.08 -5.35 -14.31
N GLY A 329 10.01 -4.22 -13.59
CA GLY A 329 8.90 -3.25 -13.72
C GLY A 329 7.70 -3.53 -12.81
N ALA A 330 7.78 -4.59 -12.00
CA ALA A 330 6.79 -4.85 -10.96
C ALA A 330 6.95 -3.89 -9.78
N VAL A 331 5.87 -3.73 -9.00
CA VAL A 331 5.85 -3.02 -7.73
C VAL A 331 5.18 -3.89 -6.68
N LEU A 332 5.58 -3.73 -5.42
CA LEU A 332 4.89 -4.30 -4.27
C LEU A 332 4.24 -3.19 -3.46
N THR A 333 2.93 -3.27 -3.29
CA THR A 333 2.14 -2.34 -2.49
C THR A 333 1.61 -3.07 -1.26
N LEU A 334 1.90 -2.52 -0.07
CA LEU A 334 1.36 -3.03 1.19
C LEU A 334 0.11 -2.23 1.59
N GLY A 335 -0.99 -2.94 1.81
CA GLY A 335 -2.23 -2.41 2.34
C GLY A 335 -2.54 -2.97 3.73
N ARG A 336 -3.01 -2.13 4.65
CA ARG A 336 -3.58 -2.57 5.94
C ARG A 336 -5.08 -2.33 5.93
N PRO A 337 -5.93 -3.29 6.33
CA PRO A 337 -7.36 -3.05 6.36
C PRO A 337 -7.68 -1.90 7.32
N ARG A 338 -8.54 -0.98 6.90
CA ARG A 338 -9.00 0.11 7.76
C ARG A 338 -9.82 -0.48 8.90
N GLY A 339 -9.44 -0.12 10.11
CA GLY A 339 -10.03 -0.57 11.37
C GLY A 339 -9.31 -1.76 12.01
N ALA A 340 -8.24 -2.28 11.40
CA ALA A 340 -7.54 -3.49 11.87
C ALA A 340 -6.43 -3.23 12.92
N ASP A 341 -6.34 -2.05 13.54
CA ASP A 341 -5.35 -1.88 14.62
C ASP A 341 -5.64 -2.86 15.77
N PRO A 342 -4.62 -3.44 16.41
CA PRO A 342 -4.82 -4.25 17.60
C PRO A 342 -5.59 -3.44 18.66
N PRO A 343 -6.51 -4.06 19.43
CA PRO A 343 -7.18 -3.39 20.53
C PRO A 343 -6.17 -2.73 21.48
N GLY A 344 -6.31 -1.43 21.73
CA GLY A 344 -5.42 -0.67 22.62
C GLY A 344 -4.19 -0.03 21.96
N ALA A 345 -3.91 -0.29 20.68
CA ALA A 345 -2.71 0.22 20.00
C ALA A 345 -2.66 1.75 19.94
N VAL A 346 -3.81 2.41 19.70
CA VAL A 346 -3.91 3.87 19.65
C VAL A 346 -3.78 4.47 21.05
N GLU A 347 -4.40 3.85 22.04
CA GLU A 347 -4.27 4.25 23.44
C GLU A 347 -2.82 4.14 23.92
N GLU A 348 -2.11 3.07 23.56
CA GLU A 348 -0.69 2.89 23.86
C GLU A 348 0.17 3.93 23.13
N LEU A 349 -0.12 4.23 21.87
CA LEU A 349 0.55 5.28 21.09
C LEU A 349 0.40 6.66 21.75
N VAL A 350 -0.81 7.02 22.18
CA VAL A 350 -1.09 8.26 22.91
C VAL A 350 -0.38 8.27 24.26
N ASP A 351 -0.38 7.13 24.96
CA ASP A 351 0.29 7.00 26.25
C ASP A 351 1.81 7.15 26.17
N ALA A 352 2.42 6.56 25.13
CA ALA A 352 3.83 6.70 24.82
C ALA A 352 4.17 8.15 24.51
N TRP A 353 3.37 8.84 23.69
CA TRP A 353 3.54 10.27 23.38
C TRP A 353 3.45 11.15 24.63
N PHE A 354 2.53 10.87 25.55
CA PHE A 354 2.48 11.57 26.82
C PHE A 354 3.82 11.48 27.58
N ARG A 355 4.43 10.29 27.64
CA ARG A 355 5.68 10.05 28.40
C ARG A 355 6.93 10.57 27.70
N SER A 356 6.97 10.51 26.38
CA SER A 356 8.16 10.87 25.59
C SER A 356 8.20 12.35 25.24
N TYR A 357 7.05 13.02 25.17
CA TYR A 357 6.96 14.41 24.73
C TYR A 357 6.30 15.32 25.77
N LEU A 358 5.00 15.12 26.08
CA LEU A 358 4.27 16.09 26.92
C LEU A 358 4.82 16.21 28.35
N MET A 359 5.31 15.11 28.92
CA MET A 359 5.89 15.05 30.27
C MET A 359 7.41 15.31 30.30
N ARG A 360 8.00 15.74 29.18
CA ARG A 360 9.43 16.05 29.07
C ARG A 360 9.67 17.53 28.85
N ASP A 361 10.83 17.99 29.32
CA ASP A 361 11.34 19.33 29.03
C ASP A 361 11.72 19.42 27.54
N HIS A 362 11.57 20.60 26.94
CA HIS A 362 11.98 20.84 25.56
C HIS A 362 12.79 22.13 25.47
N PRO A 363 13.98 22.13 24.82
CA PRO A 363 14.87 23.29 24.80
C PRO A 363 14.23 24.52 24.14
N GLU A 364 13.35 24.29 23.16
CA GLU A 364 12.66 25.36 22.42
C GLU A 364 11.34 25.82 23.07
N LEU A 365 10.99 25.35 24.27
CA LEU A 365 9.70 25.70 24.90
C LEU A 365 9.62 27.17 25.36
N GLY A 366 10.78 27.80 25.61
CA GLY A 366 10.86 29.15 26.16
C GLY A 366 10.59 29.24 27.68
N ARG A 367 10.58 28.11 28.39
CA ARG A 367 10.55 28.00 29.85
C ARG A 367 11.13 26.65 30.31
N THR A 368 11.45 26.53 31.59
CA THR A 368 11.83 25.25 32.22
C THR A 368 10.61 24.37 32.52
N GLY A 369 10.86 23.07 32.69
CA GLY A 369 9.84 22.07 32.98
C GLY A 369 9.15 21.52 31.74
N PRO A 370 8.20 20.59 31.95
CA PRO A 370 7.65 19.76 30.87
C PRO A 370 6.82 20.58 29.88
N VAL A 371 6.71 20.10 28.63
CA VAL A 371 5.89 20.71 27.56
C VAL A 371 4.47 21.00 28.08
N CYS A 372 3.81 20.03 28.70
CA CYS A 372 2.55 20.23 29.43
C CYS A 372 2.71 19.93 30.92
N PRO A 373 2.61 20.93 31.81
CA PRO A 373 2.83 20.76 33.25
C PRO A 373 1.68 20.03 33.96
N PHE A 374 0.58 19.73 33.28
CA PHE A 374 -0.61 19.13 33.87
C PHE A 374 -0.78 17.64 33.55
N VAL A 375 -0.13 17.12 32.50
CA VAL A 375 -0.35 15.74 32.05
C VAL A 375 0.10 14.73 33.10
N GLU A 376 1.27 14.92 33.71
CA GLU A 376 1.78 13.99 34.73
C GLU A 376 0.86 13.93 35.96
N SER A 377 0.43 15.08 36.46
CA SER A 377 -0.47 15.16 37.62
C SER A 377 -1.87 14.62 37.32
N ALA A 378 -2.43 14.96 36.15
CA ALA A 378 -3.73 14.45 35.73
C ALA A 378 -3.71 12.93 35.51
N ARG A 379 -2.62 12.37 34.96
CA ARG A 379 -2.45 10.92 34.80
C ARG A 379 -2.36 10.20 36.13
N ARG A 380 -1.51 10.66 37.06
CA ARG A 380 -1.41 10.07 38.41
C ARG A 380 -2.74 10.09 39.15
N ALA A 381 -3.55 11.11 38.89
CA ALA A 381 -4.88 11.30 39.45
C ALA A 381 -5.99 10.46 38.76
N GLY A 382 -5.71 9.72 37.68
CA GLY A 382 -6.74 9.05 36.89
C GLY A 382 -7.73 10.03 36.22
N ALA A 383 -7.31 11.28 35.99
CA ALA A 383 -8.16 12.36 35.48
C ALA A 383 -8.04 12.57 33.95
N ILE A 384 -7.38 11.66 33.24
CA ILE A 384 -7.35 11.63 31.77
C ILE A 384 -8.07 10.39 31.28
N ALA A 385 -9.06 10.58 30.41
CA ALA A 385 -9.68 9.51 29.64
C ALA A 385 -9.19 9.60 28.20
N VAL A 386 -8.77 8.48 27.62
CA VAL A 386 -8.44 8.35 26.20
C VAL A 386 -9.52 7.49 25.55
N GLU A 387 -10.12 7.99 24.48
CA GLU A 387 -11.12 7.31 23.67
C GLU A 387 -10.66 7.29 22.21
N ARG A 388 -11.05 6.25 21.47
CA ARG A 388 -10.83 6.13 20.02
C ARG A 388 -12.14 6.37 19.28
N ASP A 389 -12.08 7.11 18.18
CA ASP A 389 -13.21 7.30 17.26
C ASP A 389 -12.74 7.09 15.81
N ASP A 390 -13.24 6.01 15.20
CA ASP A 390 -12.93 5.62 13.82
C ASP A 390 -13.98 6.08 12.81
N ALA A 391 -15.08 6.70 13.26
CA ALA A 391 -16.23 6.96 12.40
C ALA A 391 -16.04 8.16 11.45
N VAL A 392 -15.02 8.99 11.68
CA VAL A 392 -14.88 10.28 10.99
C VAL A 392 -13.55 10.36 10.24
N GLU A 393 -13.63 10.24 8.91
CA GLU A 393 -12.49 10.37 7.98
C GLU A 393 -12.15 11.85 7.66
N GLY A 394 -13.12 12.74 7.89
CA GLY A 394 -12.93 14.19 7.90
C GLY A 394 -13.26 14.92 6.60
N ASP A 395 -14.08 14.35 5.71
CA ASP A 395 -14.51 15.00 4.46
C ASP A 395 -15.71 15.94 4.61
N ASP A 396 -16.57 15.69 5.59
CA ASP A 396 -17.75 16.51 5.88
C ASP A 396 -17.55 17.42 7.11
N PRO A 397 -17.57 18.76 6.95
CA PRO A 397 -17.53 19.70 8.07
C PRO A 397 -18.66 19.51 9.09
N ALA A 398 -19.85 19.08 8.67
CA ALA A 398 -20.97 18.86 9.59
C ALA A 398 -20.72 17.65 10.50
N ALA A 399 -20.21 16.55 9.95
CA ALA A 399 -19.74 15.41 10.73
C ALA A 399 -18.64 15.79 11.73
N LEU A 400 -17.65 16.59 11.31
CA LEU A 400 -16.58 17.09 12.19
C LEU A 400 -17.12 17.99 13.33
N ARG A 401 -18.11 18.84 13.03
CA ARG A 401 -18.79 19.64 14.06
C ARG A 401 -19.53 18.75 15.04
N GLY A 402 -20.25 17.74 14.55
CA GLY A 402 -20.93 16.73 15.36
C GLY A 402 -19.95 15.99 16.28
N LEU A 403 -18.79 15.58 15.76
CA LEU A 403 -17.72 14.92 16.50
C LEU A 403 -17.27 15.74 17.72
N VAL A 404 -16.92 17.02 17.53
CA VAL A 404 -16.47 17.90 18.62
C VAL A 404 -17.58 18.08 19.66
N LEU A 405 -18.81 18.36 19.24
CA LEU A 405 -19.94 18.57 20.16
C LEU A 405 -20.29 17.31 20.95
N ASN A 406 -20.26 16.14 20.29
CA ASN A 406 -20.48 14.85 20.94
C ASN A 406 -19.38 14.54 21.95
N ALA A 407 -18.11 14.80 21.61
CA ALA A 407 -16.99 14.62 22.53
C ALA A 407 -17.12 15.54 23.76
N VAL A 408 -17.57 16.79 23.58
CA VAL A 408 -17.87 17.71 24.69
C VAL A 408 -19.03 17.19 25.55
N ALA A 409 -20.09 16.64 24.95
CA ALA A 409 -21.19 16.04 25.68
C ALA A 409 -20.73 14.82 26.50
N ARG A 410 -19.91 13.93 25.92
CA ARG A 410 -19.30 12.80 26.62
C ARG A 410 -18.42 13.26 27.79
N PHE A 411 -17.54 14.25 27.57
CA PHE A 411 -16.70 14.82 28.63
C PHE A 411 -17.52 15.31 29.84
N ARG A 412 -18.66 15.96 29.57
CA ARG A 412 -19.57 16.48 30.61
C ARG A 412 -20.37 15.41 31.32
N GLY A 413 -20.83 14.40 30.59
CA GLY A 413 -21.60 13.29 31.13
C GLY A 413 -20.75 12.25 31.86
N ARG A 414 -19.42 12.28 31.68
CA ARG A 414 -18.51 11.30 32.26
C ARG A 414 -18.40 11.45 33.79
N ALA A 415 -18.47 10.32 34.48
CA ALA A 415 -18.10 10.22 35.89
C ALA A 415 -16.56 10.26 36.01
N TRP A 416 -16.05 11.12 36.88
CA TRP A 416 -14.62 11.28 37.13
C TRP A 416 -14.30 10.95 38.58
N ASP A 417 -13.39 10.00 38.79
CA ASP A 417 -12.97 9.57 40.13
C ASP A 417 -12.24 10.68 40.90
N HIS A 418 -11.62 11.62 40.17
CA HIS A 418 -10.86 12.71 40.76
C HIS A 418 -11.71 13.95 41.03
N ARG A 419 -11.60 14.52 42.24
CA ARG A 419 -12.37 15.70 42.69
C ARG A 419 -11.96 17.01 42.03
N ASN A 420 -10.70 17.19 41.66
CA ASN A 420 -10.25 18.43 41.03
C ASN A 420 -10.69 18.50 39.56
N ALA A 421 -11.69 19.34 39.27
CA ALA A 421 -12.22 19.52 37.93
C ALA A 421 -11.19 20.09 36.94
N SER A 422 -10.15 20.80 37.40
CA SER A 422 -9.16 21.42 36.50
C SER A 422 -8.19 20.40 35.87
N LEU A 423 -8.12 19.17 36.40
CA LEU A 423 -7.27 18.10 35.88
C LEU A 423 -8.03 17.15 34.93
N ARG A 424 -9.35 17.29 34.82
CA ARG A 424 -10.18 16.40 34.01
C ARG A 424 -10.00 16.73 32.54
N SER A 425 -9.65 15.72 31.75
CA SER A 425 -9.49 15.85 30.30
C SER A 425 -9.91 14.59 29.57
N LEU A 426 -10.71 14.75 28.52
CA LEU A 426 -11.02 13.70 27.56
C LEU A 426 -10.17 13.91 26.31
N VAL A 427 -9.45 12.88 25.89
CA VAL A 427 -8.64 12.83 24.68
C VAL A 427 -9.30 11.87 23.71
N VAL A 428 -9.76 12.35 22.56
CA VAL A 428 -10.35 11.53 21.51
C VAL A 428 -9.35 11.39 20.38
N ALA A 429 -8.86 10.18 20.15
CA ALA A 429 -7.96 9.86 19.06
C ALA A 429 -8.72 9.50 17.78
N LEU A 430 -8.29 10.09 16.66
CA LEU A 430 -8.95 10.03 15.37
C LEU A 430 -7.98 9.43 14.33
N PRO A 431 -7.67 8.13 14.41
CA PRO A 431 -6.67 7.50 13.54
C PRO A 431 -7.08 7.50 12.06
N ARG A 432 -8.37 7.66 11.76
CA ARG A 432 -8.93 7.70 10.40
C ARG A 432 -8.94 9.11 9.79
N LEU A 433 -8.59 10.15 10.55
CA LEU A 433 -8.71 11.52 10.07
C LEU A 433 -7.58 11.85 9.10
N SER A 434 -7.94 12.10 7.84
CA SER A 434 -6.97 12.47 6.80
C SER A 434 -6.25 13.79 7.12
N ARG A 435 -5.13 14.06 6.43
CA ARG A 435 -4.42 15.36 6.55
C ARG A 435 -5.34 16.54 6.19
N ALA A 436 -6.13 16.41 5.13
CA ALA A 436 -7.10 17.43 4.75
C ALA A 436 -8.22 17.56 5.83
N GLY A 437 -8.63 16.43 6.41
CA GLY A 437 -9.53 16.34 7.54
C GLY A 437 -9.02 17.09 8.78
N CYS A 438 -7.73 16.99 9.11
CA CYS A 438 -7.11 17.73 10.22
C CYS A 438 -7.28 19.24 10.07
N HIS A 439 -6.93 19.79 8.90
CA HIS A 439 -7.09 21.22 8.63
C HIS A 439 -8.56 21.68 8.62
N ARG A 440 -9.49 20.81 8.20
CA ARG A 440 -10.93 21.07 8.34
C ARG A 440 -11.36 21.09 9.79
N LEU A 441 -10.89 20.14 10.59
CA LEU A 441 -11.18 20.05 12.03
C LEU A 441 -10.67 21.29 12.78
N ASP A 442 -9.47 21.79 12.48
CA ASP A 442 -8.93 23.01 13.09
C ASP A 442 -9.85 24.21 12.87
N ARG A 443 -10.39 24.37 11.65
CA ARG A 443 -11.35 25.44 11.34
C ARG A 443 -12.65 25.28 12.11
N VAL A 444 -13.18 24.06 12.18
CA VAL A 444 -14.40 23.75 12.95
C VAL A 444 -14.18 24.05 14.44
N GLN A 445 -13.03 23.72 15.01
CA GLN A 445 -12.70 24.02 16.40
C GLN A 445 -12.58 25.54 16.63
N ALA A 446 -11.95 26.27 15.72
CA ALA A 446 -11.85 27.73 15.79
C ALA A 446 -13.22 28.41 15.77
N GLU A 447 -14.14 27.94 14.92
CA GLU A 447 -15.52 28.43 14.85
C GLU A 447 -16.33 28.11 16.12
N LEU A 448 -16.12 26.93 16.71
CA LEU A 448 -16.79 26.52 17.95
C LEU A 448 -16.23 27.17 19.21
N LYS A 449 -14.99 27.70 19.16
CA LYS A 449 -14.25 28.15 20.33
C LYS A 449 -15.01 29.18 21.19
N PRO A 450 -15.66 30.23 20.65
CA PRO A 450 -16.41 31.18 21.47
C PRO A 450 -17.59 30.53 22.20
N GLU A 451 -18.33 29.65 21.53
CA GLU A 451 -19.47 28.92 22.11
C GLU A 451 -19.03 27.99 23.25
N LEU A 452 -17.94 27.25 23.03
CA LEU A 452 -17.42 26.32 24.04
C LEU A 452 -16.79 27.05 25.23
N ALA A 453 -16.08 28.15 24.99
CA ALA A 453 -15.51 29.00 26.03
C ALA A 453 -16.61 29.59 26.94
N ALA A 454 -17.72 30.08 26.37
CA ALA A 454 -18.88 30.55 27.14
C ALA A 454 -19.44 29.47 28.08
N ARG A 455 -19.35 28.20 27.67
CA ARG A 455 -19.77 27.06 28.49
C ARG A 455 -18.65 26.55 29.43
N GLY A 456 -17.49 27.20 29.46
CA GLY A 456 -16.36 26.85 30.33
C GLY A 456 -15.49 25.70 29.88
N VAL A 457 -15.57 25.34 28.61
CA VAL A 457 -14.87 24.20 28.04
C VAL A 457 -13.83 24.71 27.06
N MET A 458 -12.66 24.09 27.12
CA MET A 458 -11.59 24.30 26.15
C MET A 458 -11.44 23.04 25.31
N VAL A 459 -11.23 23.26 24.02
CA VAL A 459 -10.90 22.20 23.07
C VAL A 459 -9.55 22.56 22.44
N GLY A 460 -8.65 21.58 22.42
CA GLY A 460 -7.34 21.68 21.79
C GLY A 460 -7.21 20.68 20.65
N GLN A 461 -6.58 21.11 19.56
CA GLN A 461 -6.22 20.29 18.41
C GLN A 461 -4.78 19.82 18.53
N PHE A 462 -4.55 18.55 18.22
CA PHE A 462 -3.21 17.97 18.11
C PHE A 462 -3.16 17.05 16.90
N HIS A 463 -2.15 17.18 16.06
CA HIS A 463 -1.89 16.27 14.94
C HIS A 463 -0.46 16.46 14.43
N GLU A 464 0.04 15.54 13.62
CA GLU A 464 1.44 15.49 13.15
C GLU A 464 1.93 16.80 12.52
N HIS A 465 1.02 17.51 11.86
CA HIS A 465 1.27 18.74 11.13
C HIS A 465 0.67 19.98 11.80
N CYS A 466 0.35 19.92 13.09
CA CYS A 466 -0.22 21.06 13.79
C CYS A 466 0.80 22.21 13.85
N ALA A 467 0.35 23.39 13.40
CA ALA A 467 1.16 24.60 13.37
C ALA A 467 0.94 25.49 14.61
N GLU A 468 0.18 25.03 15.60
CA GLU A 468 -0.16 25.83 16.78
C GLU A 468 1.10 26.12 17.61
N PRO A 469 1.43 27.41 17.82
CA PRO A 469 2.66 27.79 18.47
C PRO A 469 2.63 27.60 19.99
N ALA A 470 3.81 27.43 20.60
CA ALA A 470 3.95 27.53 22.03
C ALA A 470 3.71 28.98 22.50
N ALA A 471 2.98 29.14 23.61
CA ALA A 471 2.64 30.46 24.14
C ALA A 471 3.84 31.36 24.47
N ARG A 472 5.02 30.77 24.72
CA ARG A 472 6.27 31.49 25.05
C ARG A 472 7.33 31.36 23.96
N ASN A 473 7.08 30.60 22.91
CA ASN A 473 7.93 30.52 21.73
C ASN A 473 7.08 30.35 20.45
N PRO A 474 6.83 31.43 19.68
CA PRO A 474 5.95 31.39 18.52
C PRO A 474 6.46 30.55 17.35
N VAL A 475 7.73 30.14 17.34
CA VAL A 475 8.28 29.26 16.28
C VAL A 475 8.26 27.78 16.64
N PHE A 476 7.92 27.43 17.89
CA PHE A 476 7.89 26.04 18.35
C PHE A 476 6.46 25.46 18.23
N PRO A 477 6.22 24.47 17.35
CA PRO A 477 4.90 23.87 17.15
C PRO A 477 4.59 22.87 18.27
N VAL A 478 3.95 23.36 19.34
CA VAL A 478 3.82 22.61 20.59
C VAL A 478 2.82 21.45 20.49
N SER A 479 1.81 21.57 19.61
CA SER A 479 0.67 20.66 19.55
C SER A 479 0.83 19.50 18.56
N ARG A 480 2.06 19.03 18.33
CA ARG A 480 2.30 17.85 17.47
C ARG A 480 2.11 16.54 18.22
N SER A 481 1.31 15.65 17.65
CA SER A 481 1.00 14.30 18.17
C SER A 481 1.17 13.24 17.07
N PRO A 482 1.38 11.96 17.43
CA PRO A 482 1.58 10.86 16.48
C PRO A 482 0.29 10.36 15.82
N VAL A 483 -0.86 10.88 16.23
CA VAL A 483 -2.18 10.60 15.69
C VAL A 483 -3.02 11.86 15.90
N PRO A 484 -3.99 12.20 15.03
CA PRO A 484 -4.88 13.34 15.27
C PRO A 484 -5.70 13.15 16.55
N LEU A 485 -5.73 14.17 17.41
CA LEU A 485 -6.44 14.18 18.69
C LEU A 485 -7.31 15.43 18.84
N ILE A 486 -8.46 15.25 19.47
CA ILE A 486 -9.24 16.32 20.08
C ILE A 486 -9.09 16.18 21.59
N VAL A 487 -8.64 17.25 22.26
CA VAL A 487 -8.51 17.27 23.72
C VAL A 487 -9.53 18.23 24.31
N ILE A 488 -10.47 17.70 25.10
CA ILE A 488 -11.50 18.47 25.80
C ILE A 488 -11.14 18.55 27.28
N ARG A 489 -11.18 19.76 27.84
CA ARG A 489 -11.00 19.97 29.29
C ARG A 489 -11.78 21.19 29.79
N ASN A 490 -11.84 21.32 31.11
CA ASN A 490 -12.34 22.54 31.72
C ASN A 490 -11.39 23.72 31.48
N MET A 491 -11.98 24.91 31.33
CA MET A 491 -11.24 26.16 31.29
C MET A 491 -10.46 26.37 32.60
N ALA A 492 -9.22 26.79 32.47
CA ALA A 492 -8.24 26.98 33.53
C ALA A 492 -7.61 28.37 33.43
N LEU A 493 -6.92 28.78 34.49
CA LEU A 493 -6.34 30.13 34.61
C LEU A 493 -5.36 30.46 33.46
N HIS A 494 -4.60 29.48 32.96
CA HIS A 494 -3.64 29.70 31.88
C HIS A 494 -4.29 29.93 30.50
N ASP A 495 -5.61 29.71 30.35
CA ASP A 495 -6.30 29.88 29.08
C ASP A 495 -6.41 31.33 28.61
N ILE A 496 -6.04 32.29 29.46
CA ILE A 496 -5.89 33.68 29.03
C ILE A 496 -4.92 33.81 27.84
N LEU A 497 -3.90 32.94 27.77
CA LEU A 497 -2.95 32.90 26.66
C LEU A 497 -3.64 32.70 25.29
N PHE A 498 -4.81 32.04 25.26
CA PHE A 498 -5.51 31.68 24.04
C PHE A 498 -6.85 32.41 23.84
N LEU A 499 -7.39 33.04 24.89
CA LEU A 499 -8.73 33.65 24.89
C LEU A 499 -8.68 35.19 24.87
N HIS A 500 -7.54 35.82 25.17
CA HIS A 500 -7.40 37.27 25.33
C HIS A 500 -7.58 38.09 24.03
N GLN A 501 -7.65 37.44 22.86
CA GLN A 501 -7.72 38.14 21.57
C GLN A 501 -9.15 38.30 21.03
N ASP A 502 -10.09 37.51 21.53
CA ASP A 502 -11.49 37.51 21.11
C ASP A 502 -12.39 38.01 22.25
N ALA A 503 -13.33 38.90 21.94
CA ALA A 503 -14.14 39.57 22.94
C ALA A 503 -15.11 38.63 23.68
N THR A 504 -15.68 37.64 22.97
CA THR A 504 -16.60 36.66 23.55
C THR A 504 -15.85 35.67 24.43
N CYS A 505 -14.74 35.15 23.93
CA CYS A 505 -13.85 34.27 24.68
C CYS A 505 -13.32 34.95 25.96
N PHE A 506 -12.84 36.20 25.84
CA PHE A 506 -12.32 36.95 26.99
C PHE A 506 -13.40 37.21 28.04
N ARG A 507 -14.63 37.54 27.64
CA ARG A 507 -15.74 37.75 28.58
C ARG A 507 -16.04 36.49 29.39
N ALA A 508 -16.14 35.34 28.72
CA ALA A 508 -16.35 34.05 29.40
C ALA A 508 -15.20 33.69 30.36
N TYR A 509 -13.96 34.05 30.01
CA TYR A 509 -12.80 33.91 30.87
C TYR A 509 -12.87 34.86 32.07
N ASP A 510 -13.22 36.13 31.83
CA ASP A 510 -13.27 37.20 32.82
C ASP A 510 -14.34 36.95 33.89
N GLU A 511 -15.51 36.44 33.50
CA GLU A 511 -16.57 36.00 34.41
C GLU A 511 -16.09 34.92 35.38
N ARG A 512 -15.12 34.08 34.97
CA ARG A 512 -14.63 32.94 35.77
C ARG A 512 -13.41 33.29 36.62
N PHE A 513 -12.50 34.10 36.08
CA PHE A 513 -11.18 34.31 36.68
C PHE A 513 -10.85 35.77 36.98
N GLY A 514 -11.64 36.74 36.51
CA GLY A 514 -11.33 38.17 36.63
C GLY A 514 -11.07 38.62 38.07
N ASP A 515 -11.85 38.11 39.03
CA ASP A 515 -11.67 38.41 40.46
C ASP A 515 -10.28 38.01 40.99
N ARG A 516 -9.65 36.98 40.41
CA ARG A 516 -8.29 36.57 40.79
C ARG A 516 -7.25 37.59 40.33
N PHE A 517 -7.44 38.17 39.16
CA PHE A 517 -6.57 39.23 38.65
C PHE A 517 -6.77 40.53 39.45
N ALA A 518 -8.01 40.90 39.74
CA ALA A 518 -8.34 42.08 40.54
C ALA A 518 -7.72 42.03 41.95
N ARG A 519 -7.63 40.84 42.56
CA ARG A 519 -7.05 40.65 43.91
C ARG A 519 -5.53 40.42 43.91
N GLY A 520 -4.86 40.52 42.76
CA GLY A 520 -3.42 40.23 42.64
C GLY A 520 -3.06 38.77 42.90
N GLY A 521 -4.00 37.84 42.76
CA GLY A 521 -3.83 36.41 43.07
C GLY A 521 -3.18 35.58 41.95
N VAL A 522 -2.64 36.21 40.90
CA VAL A 522 -2.04 35.54 39.73
C VAL A 522 -0.54 35.86 39.68
N ALA A 523 0.29 34.85 39.90
CA ALA A 523 1.73 35.02 40.02
C ALA A 523 2.47 35.14 38.67
N ASP A 524 1.89 34.62 37.57
CA ASP A 524 2.57 34.59 36.26
C ASP A 524 2.45 35.95 35.55
N PRO A 525 3.55 36.70 35.34
CA PRO A 525 3.48 38.04 34.75
C PRO A 525 2.96 38.04 33.31
N LEU A 526 3.09 36.93 32.58
CA LEU A 526 2.55 36.83 31.23
C LEU A 526 1.03 36.78 31.26
N PHE A 527 0.44 36.06 32.22
CA PHE A 527 -1.01 35.96 32.34
C PHE A 527 -1.62 37.31 32.69
N VAL A 528 -0.99 38.03 33.62
CA VAL A 528 -1.40 39.37 34.03
C VAL A 528 -1.38 40.32 32.83
N ARG A 529 -0.27 40.38 32.08
CA ARG A 529 -0.18 41.25 30.88
C ARG A 529 -1.22 40.92 29.81
N CYS A 530 -1.45 39.63 29.53
CA CYS A 530 -2.47 39.22 28.56
C CYS A 530 -3.88 39.64 29.03
N TYR A 531 -4.17 39.46 30.31
CA TYR A 531 -5.45 39.84 30.91
C TYR A 531 -5.65 41.35 30.90
N GLU A 532 -4.70 42.15 31.39
CA GLU A 532 -4.81 43.61 31.42
C GLU A 532 -5.01 44.20 30.02
N ARG A 533 -4.26 43.71 29.03
CA ARG A 533 -4.41 44.14 27.63
C ARG A 533 -5.79 43.84 27.08
N ALA A 534 -6.35 42.67 27.39
CA ALA A 534 -7.68 42.29 26.96
C ALA A 534 -8.78 43.03 27.73
N ALA A 535 -8.62 43.23 29.04
CA ALA A 535 -9.53 44.00 29.88
C ALA A 535 -9.61 45.45 29.41
N ALA A 536 -8.47 46.09 29.13
CA ALA A 536 -8.42 47.44 28.57
C ALA A 536 -9.15 47.52 27.20
N ARG A 537 -9.07 46.47 26.39
CA ARG A 537 -9.66 46.42 25.05
C ARG A 537 -11.16 46.10 25.06
N PHE A 538 -11.60 45.20 25.93
CA PHE A 538 -12.93 44.58 25.87
C PHE A 538 -13.80 44.82 27.12
N SER A 539 -13.24 45.37 28.20
CA SER A 539 -13.94 45.62 29.48
C SER A 539 -13.40 46.88 30.20
N PRO A 540 -13.42 48.06 29.56
CA PRO A 540 -12.74 49.27 30.06
C PRO A 540 -13.27 49.79 31.40
N GLY A 541 -14.46 49.37 31.86
CA GLY A 541 -15.04 49.78 33.15
C GLY A 541 -14.53 49.02 34.37
N ARG A 542 -13.71 47.96 34.20
CA ARG A 542 -13.16 47.15 35.31
C ARG A 542 -11.72 47.56 35.68
N VAL A 543 -11.06 48.36 34.84
CA VAL A 543 -9.68 48.83 35.02
C VAL A 543 -9.71 50.25 35.58
N GLY A 544 -10.07 50.41 36.86
CA GLY A 544 -10.09 51.73 37.49
C GLY A 544 -10.68 51.74 38.90
N GLY A 545 -9.80 51.70 39.90
CA GLY A 545 -10.10 51.96 41.31
C GLY A 545 -9.02 51.37 42.21
N PRO A 546 -8.42 52.15 43.14
CA PRO A 546 -7.22 51.78 43.90
C PRO A 546 -7.39 50.58 44.83
#